data_AF-A0A0F8YUP6-F1
#
_entry.id   AF-A0A0F8YUP6-F1
#
_cell.length_a   1.000
_cell.length_b   1.000
_cell.length_c   1.000
_cell.angle_alpha   90.00
_cell.angle_beta   90.00
_cell.angle_gamma   90.00
#
_symmetry.space_group_name_H-M   'P 1'
#
loop_
_entity.id
_entity.type
_entity.pdbx_description
1 polymer ?
#
loop_
_entity_poly.entity_id
_entity_poly.type
_entity_poly.pdbx_seq_one_letter_code
_entity_poly.pdbx_strand_id
1 'polypeptide(L)'
;MRLTWFDRLLIRVAPKWWASRTRNRATARLLARNYNAATSGHRSFGWTRTAGDADASNTPALAALREFSRDLRRNNGWARRGVKVIAHNTVGGMGIDPKPIG
;
A
#
# COMPACT_ATOMS: atom_id res chain seq x y z
N MET A 1 -0.41 -24.50 6.20
CA MET A 1 -1.81 -24.99 6.27
C MET A 1 -1.92 -25.92 7.46
N ARG A 2 -2.83 -25.69 8.41
CA ARG A 2 -3.08 -26.64 9.51
C ARG A 2 -3.86 -27.84 8.95
N LEU A 3 -3.32 -29.06 9.03
CA LEU A 3 -4.02 -30.25 8.57
C LEU A 3 -5.19 -30.54 9.51
N THR A 4 -6.39 -30.60 8.93
CA THR A 4 -7.59 -31.03 9.67
C THR A 4 -7.59 -32.55 9.84
N TRP A 5 -8.39 -33.06 10.78
CA TRP A 5 -8.53 -34.51 10.98
C TRP A 5 -9.04 -35.21 9.70
N PHE A 6 -9.91 -34.55 8.95
CA PHE A 6 -10.43 -35.04 7.66
C PHE A 6 -9.34 -35.11 6.58
N ASP A 7 -8.43 -34.13 6.54
CA ASP A 7 -7.29 -34.15 5.62
C ASP A 7 -6.34 -35.33 5.93
N ARG A 8 -6.16 -35.68 7.21
CA ARG A 8 -5.36 -36.85 7.61
C ARG A 8 -5.97 -38.17 7.14
N LEU A 9 -7.31 -38.28 7.20
CA LEU A 9 -8.03 -39.46 6.73
C LEU A 9 -7.93 -39.59 5.20
N LEU A 10 -8.12 -38.49 4.47
CA LEU A 10 -8.00 -38.45 3.01
C LEU A 10 -6.60 -38.77 2.49
N ILE A 11 -5.53 -38.36 3.20
CA ILE A 11 -4.16 -38.71 2.83
C ILE A 11 -3.95 -40.23 2.83
N ARG A 12 -4.59 -40.95 3.77
CA ARG A 12 -4.43 -42.41 3.93
C ARG A 12 -5.32 -43.21 2.99
N VAL A 13 -6.53 -42.73 2.71
CA VAL A 13 -7.52 -43.45 1.90
C VAL A 13 -7.46 -43.06 0.42
N ALA A 14 -7.25 -41.79 0.11
CA ALA A 14 -7.33 -41.26 -1.25
C ALA A 14 -6.35 -40.09 -1.49
N PRO A 15 -5.03 -40.36 -1.54
CA PRO A 15 -3.99 -39.33 -1.61
C PRO A 15 -4.08 -38.45 -2.87
N LYS A 16 -4.47 -39.02 -4.02
CA LYS A 16 -4.66 -38.26 -5.27
C LYS A 16 -5.79 -37.23 -5.16
N TRP A 17 -6.87 -37.58 -4.47
CA TRP A 17 -8.02 -36.70 -4.27
C TRP A 17 -7.69 -35.55 -3.31
N TRP A 18 -6.95 -35.85 -2.25
CA TRP A 18 -6.40 -34.84 -1.35
C TRP A 18 -5.46 -33.87 -2.08
N ALA A 19 -4.55 -34.38 -2.92
CA ALA A 19 -3.61 -33.58 -3.70
C ALA A 19 -4.32 -32.64 -4.69
N SER A 20 -5.33 -33.14 -5.41
CA SER A 20 -6.14 -32.30 -6.31
C SER A 20 -6.92 -31.23 -5.55
N ARG A 21 -7.50 -31.58 -4.40
CA ARG A 21 -8.24 -30.62 -3.56
C ARG A 21 -7.34 -29.54 -2.98
N THR A 22 -6.15 -29.90 -2.50
CA THR A 22 -5.19 -28.93 -1.95
C THR A 22 -4.66 -28.00 -3.03
N ARG A 23 -4.38 -28.51 -4.23
CA ARG A 23 -4.09 -27.67 -5.41
C ARG A 23 -5.23 -26.71 -5.72
N ASN A 24 -6.46 -27.20 -5.82
CA ASN A 24 -7.64 -26.36 -6.10
C ASN A 24 -7.88 -25.30 -5.02
N ARG A 25 -7.61 -25.62 -3.74
CA ARG A 25 -7.68 -24.65 -2.63
C ARG A 25 -6.54 -23.63 -2.68
N ALA A 26 -5.34 -24.04 -3.09
CA ALA A 26 -4.21 -23.14 -3.24
C ALA A 26 -4.44 -22.17 -4.41
N THR A 27 -4.90 -22.68 -5.57
CA THR A 27 -5.26 -21.84 -6.71
C THR A 27 -6.44 -20.93 -6.40
N ALA A 28 -7.49 -21.43 -5.73
CA ALA A 28 -8.60 -20.58 -5.29
C ALA A 28 -8.16 -19.48 -4.31
N ARG A 29 -7.20 -19.76 -3.42
CA ARG A 29 -6.61 -18.72 -2.53
C ARG A 29 -5.77 -17.72 -3.30
N LEU A 30 -5.02 -18.15 -4.31
CA LEU A 30 -4.26 -17.25 -5.18
C LEU A 30 -5.20 -16.39 -6.02
N LEU A 31 -6.27 -16.96 -6.57
CA LEU A 31 -7.31 -16.26 -7.33
C LEU A 31 -8.11 -15.29 -6.45
N ALA A 32 -8.46 -15.68 -5.22
CA ALA A 32 -9.10 -14.80 -4.24
C ALA A 32 -8.18 -13.68 -3.77
N ARG A 33 -6.87 -13.93 -3.68
CA ARG A 33 -5.84 -12.88 -3.48
C ARG A 33 -5.68 -11.99 -4.73
N ASN A 34 -6.01 -12.50 -5.91
CA ASN A 34 -5.99 -11.78 -7.19
C ASN A 34 -7.33 -11.08 -7.53
N TYR A 35 -8.18 -10.76 -6.55
CA TYR A 35 -9.37 -9.95 -6.79
C TYR A 35 -8.97 -8.49 -7.11
N ASN A 36 -8.72 -8.24 -8.39
CA ASN A 36 -8.33 -7.00 -9.05
C ASN A 36 -9.53 -6.05 -9.26
N ALA A 37 -10.24 -5.63 -8.21
CA ALA A 37 -11.51 -4.93 -8.43
C ALA A 37 -11.42 -3.59 -9.23
N ALA A 38 -10.21 -3.03 -9.48
CA ALA A 38 -10.01 -1.90 -10.41
C ALA A 38 -8.55 -1.75 -10.94
N THR A 39 -7.93 -2.80 -11.49
CA THR A 39 -6.55 -2.68 -12.05
C THR A 39 -6.55 -1.95 -13.41
N SER A 40 -5.58 -1.07 -13.69
CA SER A 40 -5.34 -0.50 -15.03
C SER A 40 -3.92 -0.71 -15.60
N GLY A 41 -3.09 -1.56 -14.98
CA GLY A 41 -1.78 -1.98 -15.51
C GLY A 41 -0.82 -2.56 -14.46
N HIS A 42 0.38 -2.99 -14.88
CA HIS A 42 1.43 -3.59 -14.00
C HIS A 42 1.88 -2.67 -12.85
N ARG A 43 1.71 -1.35 -13.00
CA ARG A 43 2.15 -0.35 -12.01
C ARG A 43 1.36 -0.39 -10.69
N SER A 44 0.18 -1.01 -10.69
CA SER A 44 -0.66 -1.16 -9.49
C SER A 44 -0.63 -2.60 -8.96
N PHE A 45 0.21 -3.47 -9.51
CA PHE A 45 0.30 -4.86 -9.11
C PHE A 45 0.81 -4.95 -7.66
N GLY A 46 0.00 -5.56 -6.78
CA GLY A 46 0.31 -5.71 -5.35
C GLY A 46 -0.21 -4.58 -4.45
N TRP A 47 -0.87 -3.55 -4.99
CA TRP A 47 -1.45 -2.49 -4.16
C TRP A 47 -2.82 -2.91 -3.59
N THR A 48 -2.89 -3.10 -2.27
CA THR A 48 -4.14 -3.20 -1.52
C THR A 48 -4.82 -1.83 -1.43
N ARG A 49 -5.87 -1.60 -2.22
CA ARG A 49 -6.66 -0.35 -2.19
C ARG A 49 -7.61 -0.36 -1.00
N THR A 50 -7.56 0.69 -0.18
CA THR A 50 -8.53 0.93 0.90
C THR A 50 -9.68 1.76 0.35
N ALA A 51 -10.93 1.44 0.67
CA ALA A 51 -12.12 2.19 0.22
C ALA A 51 -12.38 3.50 1.00
N GLY A 52 -11.43 3.90 1.85
CA GLY A 52 -11.52 5.10 2.68
C GLY A 52 -10.75 6.28 2.07
N ASP A 53 -11.02 7.48 2.58
CA ASP A 53 -10.25 8.68 2.28
C ASP A 53 -8.75 8.48 2.60
N ALA A 54 -7.88 9.25 1.93
CA ALA A 54 -6.45 9.27 2.18
C ALA A 54 -6.14 9.46 3.67
N ASP A 55 -6.88 10.35 4.32
CA ASP A 55 -6.78 10.58 5.76
C ASP A 55 -7.17 9.35 6.55
N ALA A 56 -8.32 8.73 6.26
CA ALA A 56 -8.77 7.50 6.94
C ALA A 56 -7.78 6.34 6.79
N SER A 57 -7.11 6.24 5.64
CA SER A 57 -6.08 5.22 5.39
C SER A 57 -4.78 5.46 6.15
N ASN A 58 -4.42 6.73 6.37
CA ASN A 58 -3.19 7.13 7.06
C ASN A 58 -3.35 7.22 8.58
N THR A 59 -4.58 7.40 9.09
CA THR A 59 -4.88 7.57 10.52
C THR A 59 -4.14 6.60 11.44
N PRO A 60 -4.12 5.26 11.17
CA PRO A 60 -3.46 4.31 12.05
C PRO A 60 -1.93 4.50 12.15
N ALA A 61 -1.29 5.01 11.09
CA ALA A 61 0.16 5.18 10.99
C ALA A 61 0.61 6.64 11.10
N LEU A 62 -0.31 7.58 11.32
CA LEU A 62 -0.08 9.01 11.17
C LEU A 62 1.01 9.54 12.11
N ALA A 63 1.07 9.03 13.35
CA ALA A 63 2.10 9.40 14.32
C ALA A 63 3.50 9.02 13.84
N ALA A 64 3.68 7.77 13.36
CA ALA A 64 4.95 7.30 12.84
C ALA A 64 5.34 8.05 11.56
N LEU A 65 4.40 8.28 10.64
CA LEU A 65 4.64 9.03 9.41
C LEU A 65 5.15 10.46 9.68
N ARG A 66 4.60 11.13 10.70
CA ARG A 66 5.07 12.46 11.12
C ARG A 66 6.48 12.43 11.69
N GLU A 67 6.83 11.40 12.44
CA GLU A 67 8.20 11.24 12.95
C GLU A 67 9.18 10.99 11.80
N PHE A 68 8.86 10.05 10.90
CA PHE A 68 9.66 9.78 9.71
C PHE A 68 9.81 11.01 8.80
N SER A 69 8.76 11.82 8.63
CA SER A 69 8.86 13.06 7.83
C SER A 69 9.85 14.08 8.42
N ARG A 70 9.90 14.18 9.76
CA ARG A 70 10.78 15.10 10.49
C ARG A 70 12.21 14.61 10.43
N ASP A 71 12.41 13.32 10.66
CA ASP A 71 13.72 12.67 10.56
C ASP A 71 14.28 12.74 9.12
N LEU A 72 13.44 12.44 8.13
CA LEU A 72 13.80 12.52 6.72
C LEU A 72 14.24 13.93 6.33
N ARG A 73 13.52 14.98 6.76
CA ARG A 73 13.93 16.37 6.51
C ARG A 73 15.24 16.74 7.21
N ARG A 74 15.47 16.23 8.43
CA ARG A 74 16.68 16.51 9.22
C ARG A 74 17.91 15.88 8.58
N ASN A 75 17.78 14.63 8.12
CA ASN A 75 18.92 13.81 7.70
C ASN A 75 19.15 13.82 6.18
N ASN A 76 18.16 14.21 5.37
CA ASN A 76 18.27 14.19 3.91
C ASN A 76 18.22 15.59 3.28
N GLY A 77 19.33 15.97 2.61
CA GLY A 77 19.46 17.24 1.88
C GLY A 77 18.43 17.42 0.76
N TRP A 78 18.05 16.34 0.08
CA TRP A 78 17.03 16.36 -0.98
C TRP A 78 15.64 16.65 -0.44
N ALA A 79 15.26 16.01 0.66
CA ALA A 79 13.97 16.24 1.32
C ALA A 79 13.87 17.70 1.80
N ARG A 80 14.93 18.22 2.42
CA ARG A 80 15.02 19.62 2.85
C ARG A 80 14.90 20.60 1.68
N ARG A 81 15.56 20.32 0.53
CA ARG A 81 15.44 21.13 -0.68
C ARG A 81 14.01 21.08 -1.24
N GLY A 82 13.40 19.91 -1.29
CA GLY A 82 12.02 19.74 -1.76
C GLY A 82 11.03 20.60 -0.98
N VAL A 83 11.06 20.53 0.35
CA VAL A 83 10.19 21.36 1.22
C VAL A 83 10.41 22.85 0.95
N LYS A 84 11.67 23.30 0.79
CA LYS A 84 11.98 24.70 0.51
C LYS A 84 11.44 25.16 -0.85
N VAL A 85 11.61 24.34 -1.89
CA VAL A 85 11.14 24.66 -3.25
C VAL A 85 9.62 24.72 -3.30
N ILE A 86 8.93 23.78 -2.64
CA ILE A 86 7.47 23.80 -2.55
C ILE A 86 7.02 25.09 -1.87
N ALA A 87 7.53 25.41 -0.69
CA ALA A 87 7.15 26.63 0.03
C ALA A 87 7.40 27.89 -0.80
N HIS A 88 8.55 27.98 -1.47
CA HIS A 88 8.90 29.10 -2.34
C HIS A 88 7.93 29.25 -3.52
N ASN A 89 7.56 28.16 -4.18
CA ASN A 89 6.70 28.21 -5.36
C ASN A 89 5.22 28.37 -5.01
N THR A 90 4.79 27.92 -3.84
CA THR A 90 3.39 28.06 -3.39
C THR A 90 3.11 29.47 -2.86
N VAL A 91 4.05 30.06 -2.12
CA VAL A 91 3.84 31.35 -1.43
C VAL A 91 4.48 32.52 -2.17
N GLY A 92 5.46 32.28 -3.03
CA GLY A 92 6.31 33.32 -3.62
C GLY A 92 7.61 33.48 -2.82
N GLY A 93 8.71 33.84 -3.49
CA GLY A 93 10.03 33.93 -2.85
C GLY A 93 10.15 34.99 -1.76
N MET A 94 9.31 36.02 -1.81
CA MET A 94 9.18 37.07 -0.79
C MET A 94 7.81 37.09 -0.09
N GLY A 95 6.88 36.21 -0.47
CA GLY A 95 5.50 36.23 0.02
C GLY A 95 4.50 36.75 -1.01
N ILE A 96 3.47 37.45 -0.53
CA ILE A 96 2.48 38.11 -1.38
C ILE A 96 3.13 39.36 -1.99
N ASP A 97 3.63 39.24 -3.21
CA ASP A 97 4.17 40.39 -3.93
C ASP A 97 3.00 41.29 -4.39
N PRO A 98 2.93 42.56 -3.95
CA PRO A 98 1.90 43.47 -4.43
C PRO A 98 2.15 43.75 -5.91
N LYS A 99 1.14 43.46 -6.75
CA LYS A 99 1.19 43.85 -8.16
C LYS A 99 0.99 45.38 -8.24
N PRO A 100 1.97 46.15 -8.72
CA PRO A 100 1.76 47.58 -8.94
C PRO A 100 0.65 47.76 -9.97
N ILE A 101 -0.37 48.52 -9.58
CA ILE A 101 -1.42 49.01 -10.46
C ILE A 101 -0.87 50.22 -11.20
N GLY A 102 -0.58 50.02 -12.48
CA GLY A 102 -0.41 51.05 -13.50
C GLY A 102 -1.44 50.82 -14.59
#